data_AF-A0A8S3C1Q6-F1
#
_entry.id   AF-A0A8S3C1Q6-F1
#
_cell.length_a   1.000
_cell.length_b   1.000
_cell.length_c   1.000
_cell.angle_alpha   90.00
_cell.angle_beta   90.00
_cell.angle_gamma   90.00
#
_symmetry.space_group_name_H-M   'P 1'
#
loop_
_entity.id
_entity.type
_entity.pdbx_description
1 polymer ?
#
loop_
_entity_poly.entity_id
_entity_poly.type
_entity_poly.pdbx_seq_one_letter_code
_entity_poly.pdbx_strand_id
1 'polypeptide(L)'
;ITCQIQSETLTDFNVMTRRTKFRHDVERIKMELKQEKKINTLANDEEIMFIIVGQGQVVTNDGIQMAIGDSVQIDQRHSSDIKISAGVGMV
;
A
#
# COMPACT_ATOMS: atom_id res chain seq x y z
N ILE A 1 -3.17 -0.07 -25.88
CA ILE A 1 -3.63 1.11 -25.11
C ILE A 1 -2.61 2.19 -25.35
N THR A 2 -3.04 3.39 -25.76
CA THR A 2 -2.15 4.53 -26.03
C THR A 2 -2.48 5.63 -25.04
N CYS A 3 -1.48 6.14 -24.31
CA CYS A 3 -1.65 7.23 -23.33
C CYS A 3 -1.26 8.57 -23.99
N GLN A 4 -2.10 9.59 -23.84
CA GLN A 4 -1.81 10.97 -24.23
C GLN A 4 -1.73 11.82 -22.96
N ILE A 5 -0.54 12.35 -22.65
CA ILE A 5 -0.30 13.15 -21.43
C ILE A 5 -0.67 14.60 -21.74
N GLN A 6 -1.61 15.16 -20.97
CA GLN A 6 -2.08 16.54 -21.11
C GLN A 6 -1.34 17.55 -20.20
N SER A 7 -0.58 17.04 -19.22
CA SER A 7 0.25 17.81 -18.29
C SER A 7 1.73 17.75 -18.63
N GLU A 8 2.56 18.60 -18.02
CA GLU A 8 4.02 18.55 -18.22
C GLU A 8 4.64 17.23 -17.72
N THR A 9 4.08 16.65 -16.65
CA THR A 9 4.54 15.38 -16.07
C THR A 9 3.39 14.53 -15.56
N LEU A 10 3.59 13.21 -15.55
CA LEU A 10 2.70 12.21 -14.98
C LEU A 10 3.54 11.15 -14.28
N THR A 11 3.16 10.78 -13.05
CA THR A 11 3.76 9.67 -12.31
C THR A 11 2.69 8.64 -12.01
N ASP A 12 2.87 7.43 -12.53
CA ASP A 12 1.92 6.33 -12.36
C ASP A 12 2.50 5.22 -11.49
N PHE A 13 1.64 4.61 -10.68
CA PHE A 13 1.92 3.34 -10.01
C PHE A 13 1.36 2.19 -10.84
N ASN A 14 2.21 1.25 -11.23
CA ASN A 14 1.85 0.14 -12.11
C ASN A 14 1.93 -1.20 -11.37
N VAL A 15 0.85 -1.98 -11.48
CA VAL A 15 0.81 -3.38 -11.02
C VAL A 15 0.70 -4.27 -12.24
N MET A 16 1.66 -5.19 -12.39
CA MET A 16 1.67 -6.16 -13.50
C MET A 16 1.73 -7.56 -12.94
N THR A 17 0.71 -8.36 -13.24
CA THR A 17 0.62 -9.76 -12.80
C THR A 17 0.22 -10.67 -13.95
N ARG A 18 0.58 -11.96 -13.84
CA ARG A 18 0.09 -12.99 -14.77
C ARG A 18 -1.29 -13.44 -14.31
N ARG A 19 -2.35 -13.00 -15.00
CA ARG A 19 -3.75 -13.32 -14.65
C ARG A 19 -4.08 -14.82 -14.59
N THR A 20 -3.32 -15.66 -15.30
CA THR A 20 -3.46 -17.12 -15.25
C THR A 20 -2.83 -17.76 -14.01
N LYS A 21 -2.02 -17.00 -13.25
CA LYS A 21 -1.32 -17.47 -12.06
C LYS A 21 -1.76 -16.74 -10.79
N PHE A 22 -2.16 -15.48 -10.92
CA PHE A 22 -2.48 -14.62 -9.78
C PHE A 22 -3.84 -13.97 -9.97
N ARG A 23 -4.66 -14.07 -8.93
CA ARG A 23 -5.73 -13.13 -8.67
C ARG A 23 -5.12 -11.92 -7.96
N HIS A 24 -5.49 -10.71 -8.36
CA HIS A 24 -5.02 -9.48 -7.72
C HIS A 24 -6.21 -8.54 -7.50
N ASP A 25 -6.08 -7.69 -6.51
CA ASP A 25 -6.97 -6.58 -6.23
C ASP A 25 -6.12 -5.35 -5.88
N VAL A 26 -6.65 -4.15 -6.16
CA VAL A 26 -5.96 -2.89 -5.89
C VAL A 26 -6.95 -1.90 -5.29
N GLU A 27 -6.72 -1.54 -4.04
CA GLU A 27 -7.52 -0.54 -3.32
C GLU A 27 -6.68 0.71 -3.04
N ARG A 28 -7.23 1.90 -3.31
CA ARG A 28 -6.66 3.16 -2.85
C ARG A 28 -7.38 3.59 -1.57
N ILE A 29 -6.62 3.70 -0.48
CA ILE A 29 -7.14 4.12 0.81
C ILE A 29 -6.69 5.55 1.08
N LYS A 30 -7.63 6.48 1.27
CA LYS A 30 -7.35 7.81 1.81
C LYS A 30 -7.54 7.77 3.33
N MET A 31 -6.50 8.17 4.06
CA MET A 31 -6.52 8.24 5.52
C MET A 31 -6.35 9.68 5.97
N GLU A 32 -7.15 10.10 6.95
CA GLU A 32 -6.96 11.38 7.63
C GLU A 32 -5.86 11.26 8.71
N LEU A 33 -5.28 12.39 9.12
CA LEU A 33 -4.23 12.42 10.14
C LEU A 33 -4.68 11.72 11.42
N LYS A 34 -3.79 10.89 12.00
CA LYS A 34 -4.04 10.08 13.21
C LYS A 34 -5.14 9.03 13.08
N GLN A 35 -5.68 8.80 11.89
CA GLN A 35 -6.58 7.69 11.64
C GLN A 35 -5.78 6.39 11.61
N GLU A 36 -6.31 5.36 12.27
CA GLU A 36 -5.84 3.98 12.15
C GLU A 36 -6.78 3.21 11.20
N LYS A 37 -6.19 2.41 10.32
CA LYS A 37 -6.91 1.48 9.47
C LYS A 37 -6.34 0.08 9.69
N LYS A 38 -7.20 -0.82 10.13
CA LYS A 38 -6.92 -2.26 10.12
C LYS A 38 -7.15 -2.78 8.71
N ILE A 39 -6.14 -3.46 8.16
CA ILE A 39 -6.22 -4.17 6.90
C ILE A 39 -6.36 -5.64 7.25
N ASN A 40 -7.48 -6.24 6.88
CA ASN A 40 -7.72 -7.65 7.09
C ASN A 40 -6.96 -8.42 6.01
N THR A 41 -5.94 -9.19 6.40
CA THR A 41 -5.39 -10.23 5.53
C THR A 41 -6.34 -11.41 5.54
N LEU A 42 -6.61 -12.00 4.36
CA LEU A 42 -7.32 -13.26 4.34
C LEU A 42 -6.37 -14.34 4.88
N ALA A 43 -6.89 -15.26 5.69
CA ALA A 43 -6.13 -16.40 6.21
C ALA A 43 -5.84 -17.46 5.14
N ASN A 44 -5.57 -17.06 3.90
CA ASN A 44 -5.27 -17.94 2.78
C ASN A 44 -3.77 -17.87 2.49
N ASP A 45 -3.10 -19.02 2.57
CA ASP A 45 -1.65 -19.24 2.56
C ASP A 45 -0.90 -18.76 1.29
N GLU A 46 -1.58 -18.09 0.36
CA GLU A 46 -1.07 -17.71 -0.96
C GLU A 46 -1.24 -16.21 -1.27
N GLU A 47 -1.72 -15.40 -0.32
CA GLU A 47 -1.90 -13.95 -0.53
C GLU A 47 -0.60 -13.17 -0.24
N ILE A 48 -0.21 -12.31 -1.19
CA ILE A 48 0.91 -11.37 -1.04
C ILE A 48 0.33 -9.96 -1.00
N MET A 49 0.64 -9.20 0.06
CA MET A 49 0.15 -7.83 0.22
C MET A 49 1.29 -6.83 0.06
N PHE A 50 1.03 -5.77 -0.70
CA PHE A 50 1.90 -4.61 -0.81
C PHE A 50 1.16 -3.37 -0.33
N ILE A 51 1.76 -2.61 0.59
CA ILE A 51 1.28 -1.28 0.97
C ILE A 51 2.26 -0.27 0.40
N ILE A 52 1.73 0.70 -0.35
CA ILE A 52 2.52 1.74 -1.02
C ILE A 52 2.01 3.11 -0.56
N VAL A 53 2.92 3.99 -0.16
CA VAL A 53 2.56 5.34 0.30
C VAL A 53 2.51 6.29 -0.90
N GLY A 54 1.30 6.68 -1.29
CA GLY A 54 1.09 7.67 -2.35
C GLY A 54 1.32 9.12 -1.89
N GLN A 55 1.14 9.41 -0.61
CA GLN A 55 1.31 10.76 -0.04
C GLN A 55 1.52 10.71 1.47
N GLY A 56 2.26 11.69 2.00
CA GLY A 56 2.45 11.86 3.44
C GLY A 56 3.35 10.79 4.04
N GLN A 57 2.98 10.34 5.23
CA GLN A 57 3.70 9.33 5.98
C GLN A 57 2.73 8.28 6.52
N VAL A 58 3.10 7.02 6.45
CA VAL A 58 2.36 5.89 7.03
C VAL A 58 3.25 5.17 8.02
N VAL A 59 2.67 4.74 9.14
CA VAL A 59 3.36 3.90 10.13
C VAL A 59 2.56 2.62 10.33
N THR A 60 3.23 1.48 10.18
CA THR A 60 2.67 0.15 10.45
C THR A 60 2.74 -0.18 11.95
N ASN A 61 1.98 -1.17 12.42
CA ASN A 61 1.91 -1.57 13.83
C ASN A 61 3.22 -2.15 14.40
N ASP A 62 4.11 -2.65 13.55
CA ASP A 62 5.48 -3.05 13.90
C ASP A 62 6.47 -1.86 13.93
N GLY A 63 5.98 -0.63 13.72
CA GLY A 63 6.75 0.59 13.84
C GLY A 63 7.53 1.00 12.60
N ILE A 64 7.31 0.34 11.45
CA ILE A 64 7.93 0.74 10.19
C ILE A 64 7.32 2.06 9.74
N GLN A 65 8.16 3.07 9.62
CA GLN A 65 7.81 4.39 9.13
C GLN A 65 8.09 4.48 7.64
N MET A 66 7.08 4.84 6.86
CA MET A 66 7.12 4.89 5.40
C MET A 66 6.76 6.29 4.92
N ALA A 67 7.55 6.86 4.02
CA ALA A 67 7.31 8.13 3.36
C ALA A 67 6.77 7.94 1.93
N ILE A 68 6.43 9.03 1.24
CA ILE A 68 5.96 8.99 -0.15
C ILE A 68 6.89 8.19 -1.06
N GLY A 69 6.33 7.23 -1.79
CA GLY A 69 7.07 6.32 -2.68
C GLY A 69 7.58 5.05 -2.00
N ASP A 70 7.63 4.99 -0.67
CA ASP A 70 8.02 3.77 0.04
C ASP A 70 6.94 2.70 -0.09
N SER A 71 7.39 1.44 -0.01
CA SER A 71 6.51 0.28 0.01
C SER A 71 6.97 -0.75 1.03
N VAL A 72 6.01 -1.47 1.60
CA VAL A 72 6.27 -2.64 2.44
C VAL A 72 5.54 -3.82 1.84
N GLN A 73 6.25 -4.94 1.75
CA GLN A 73 5.67 -6.23 1.42
C GLN A 73 5.37 -6.95 2.72
N ILE A 74 4.16 -7.48 2.82
CA ILE A 74 3.74 -8.25 3.98
C ILE A 74 3.52 -9.69 3.53
N ASP A 75 4.39 -10.56 4.04
CA ASP A 75 4.40 -12.00 3.81
C ASP A 75 3.99 -12.71 5.11
N GLN A 76 3.30 -13.85 5.01
CA GLN A 76 2.55 -14.49 6.09
C GLN A 76 3.37 -14.93 7.33
N ARG A 77 4.69 -14.75 7.36
CA ARG A 77 5.47 -14.94 8.60
C ARG A 77 5.10 -13.95 9.71
N HIS A 78 4.28 -12.94 9.40
CA HIS A 78 3.74 -11.97 10.33
C HIS A 78 2.20 -12.03 10.36
N SER A 79 1.63 -13.19 10.73
CA SER A 79 0.19 -13.41 10.99
C SER A 79 -0.31 -12.61 12.21
N SER A 80 -0.20 -11.30 12.14
CA SER A 80 -0.85 -10.35 13.02
C SER A 80 -1.66 -9.39 12.16
N ASP A 81 -2.77 -8.90 12.71
CA ASP A 81 -3.56 -7.85 12.09
C ASP A 81 -2.64 -6.69 11.65
N ILE A 82 -2.56 -6.41 10.36
CA ILE A 82 -1.81 -5.26 9.87
C ILE A 82 -2.65 -4.03 10.19
N LYS A 83 -2.08 -3.12 10.98
CA LYS A 83 -2.68 -1.81 11.21
C LYS A 83 -1.72 -0.77 10.68
N ILE A 84 -2.25 0.12 9.86
CA ILE A 84 -1.54 1.29 9.40
C ILE A 84 -2.15 2.53 10.04
N SER A 85 -1.32 3.53 10.28
CA SER A 85 -1.72 4.83 10.78
C SER A 85 -1.11 5.94 9.95
N ALA A 86 -1.87 7.00 9.69
CA ALA A 86 -1.32 8.19 9.05
C ALA A 86 -0.42 8.91 10.06
N GLY A 87 0.87 8.98 9.74
CA GLY A 87 1.87 9.66 10.56
C GLY A 87 1.62 11.17 10.61
N VAL A 88 1.93 11.77 11.76
CA VAL A 88 2.06 13.23 11.84
C VAL A 88 3.46 13.53 11.33
N GLY A 89 3.56 14.15 10.15
CA GLY A 89 4.86 14.60 9.66
C GLY A 89 5.52 15.47 10.73
N MET A 90 6.68 15.05 11.24
CA MET A 90 7.56 15.96 11.96
C MET A 90 8.12 16.92 10.93
N VAL A 91 7.69 18.18 11.01
CA VAL A 91 8.43 19.30 10.42
C VAL A 91 9.64 19.58 11.30
#